data_AF-A0A929WAV3-F1
#
_entry.id   AF-A0A929WAV3-F1
#
_cell.length_a   1.000
_cell.length_b   1.000
_cell.length_c   1.000
_cell.angle_alpha   90.00
_cell.angle_beta   90.00
_cell.angle_gamma   90.00
#
_symmetry.space_group_name_H-M   'P 1'
#
loop_
_entity.id
_entity.type
_entity.pdbx_description
1 polymer ?
#
loop_
_entity_poly.entity_id
_entity_poly.type
_entity_poly.pdbx_seq_one_letter_code
_entity_poly.pdbx_strand_id
1 'polypeptide(L)'
;MDFHYATHIRRIEISSLWNGRKPIDWTLRPDVNVLSGKNGAGKSTILARLVQRAAHLAPSGTLRGGQHDDVALTLAPDDAELVRYDLVRSVDSRILPAERIATLADGAIVTELDWQLYRLQRRYLDYQVNVGNRMIALLTEGSDTAREEAAEAAAAKTQFRDLIDDLFSETGKHLDRSSNEL
;
A
#
# COMPACT_ATOMS: atom_id res chain seq x y z
N MET A 1 10.99 12.32 21.80
CA MET A 1 9.74 11.59 22.09
C MET A 1 9.64 10.51 21.05
N ASP A 2 9.68 9.25 21.47
CA ASP A 2 9.56 8.10 20.57
C ASP A 2 8.08 7.80 20.40
N PHE A 3 7.56 7.92 19.17
CA PHE A 3 6.18 7.55 18.87
C PHE A 3 6.08 6.05 18.63
N HIS A 4 5.09 5.42 19.24
CA HIS A 4 4.78 4.01 18.99
C HIS A 4 3.99 3.85 17.69
N TYR A 5 4.51 3.00 16.80
CA TYR A 5 3.90 2.73 15.50
C TYR A 5 2.97 1.52 15.57
N ALA A 6 1.82 1.67 14.93
CA ALA A 6 0.82 0.64 14.76
C ALA A 6 1.26 -0.36 13.69
N THR A 7 0.81 -1.59 13.88
CA THR A 7 0.89 -2.65 12.86
C THR A 7 -0.16 -2.45 11.78
N HIS A 8 -1.37 -2.01 12.16
CA HIS A 8 -2.47 -1.76 11.23
C HIS A 8 -3.51 -0.80 11.84
N ILE A 9 -4.42 -0.33 10.99
CA ILE A 9 -5.65 0.34 11.42
C ILE A 9 -6.66 -0.74 11.75
N ARG A 10 -7.13 -0.77 13.00
CA ARG A 10 -8.11 -1.76 13.49
C ARG A 10 -9.55 -1.38 13.16
N ARG A 11 -9.86 -0.07 13.19
CA ARG A 11 -11.23 0.40 12.99
C ARG A 11 -11.25 1.80 12.39
N ILE A 12 -12.23 2.02 11.52
CA ILE A 12 -12.52 3.31 10.89
C ILE A 12 -13.96 3.67 11.23
N GLU A 13 -14.16 4.86 11.78
CA GLU A 13 -15.50 5.42 12.01
C GLU A 13 -15.65 6.70 11.20
N ILE A 14 -16.79 6.89 10.53
CA ILE A 14 -17.09 8.13 9.79
C ILE A 14 -18.49 8.60 10.15
N SER A 15 -18.61 9.72 10.85
CA SER A 15 -19.88 10.16 11.47
C SER A 15 -20.77 10.98 10.53
N SER A 16 -20.18 11.78 9.62
CA SER A 16 -20.91 12.86 8.93
C SER A 16 -21.24 12.58 7.46
N LEU A 17 -21.28 11.31 7.05
CA LEU A 17 -21.62 11.01 5.66
C LEU A 17 -23.14 11.14 5.40
N TRP A 18 -23.49 11.65 4.21
CA TRP A 18 -24.87 11.89 3.76
C TRP A 18 -25.70 12.73 4.75
N ASN A 19 -25.16 13.87 5.19
CA ASN A 19 -25.78 14.77 6.18
C ASN A 19 -26.07 14.06 7.52
N GLY A 20 -25.13 13.23 7.98
CA GLY A 20 -25.24 12.50 9.26
C GLY A 20 -26.22 11.33 9.25
N ARG A 21 -26.74 10.93 8.08
CA ARG A 21 -27.79 9.90 7.99
C ARG A 21 -27.27 8.47 8.03
N LYS A 22 -25.99 8.27 7.71
CA LYS A 22 -25.37 6.93 7.69
C LYS A 22 -23.94 7.03 8.21
N PRO A 23 -23.74 6.90 9.52
CA PRO A 23 -22.39 6.73 10.04
C PRO A 23 -21.82 5.40 9.53
N ILE A 24 -20.54 5.40 9.23
CA ILE A 24 -19.77 4.18 8.92
C ILE A 24 -19.03 3.79 10.17
N ASP A 25 -19.09 2.50 10.48
CA ASP A 25 -18.29 1.86 11.50
C ASP A 25 -17.74 0.59 10.89
N TRP A 26 -16.44 0.59 10.59
CA TRP A 26 -15.78 -0.48 9.87
C TRP A 26 -14.62 -1.02 10.69
N THR A 27 -14.80 -2.23 11.21
CA THR A 27 -13.70 -3.02 11.77
C THR A 27 -12.91 -3.67 10.63
N LEU A 28 -11.61 -3.42 10.63
CA LEU A 28 -10.70 -3.89 9.59
C LEU A 28 -9.94 -5.12 10.05
N ARG A 29 -9.54 -5.93 9.07
CA ARG A 29 -8.55 -6.99 9.24
C ARG A 29 -7.14 -6.44 8.99
N PRO A 30 -6.10 -7.02 9.61
CA PRO A 30 -4.71 -6.62 9.34
C PRO A 30 -4.22 -6.97 7.93
N ASP A 31 -4.91 -7.87 7.23
CA ASP A 31 -4.55 -8.36 5.90
C ASP A 31 -5.22 -7.54 4.78
N VAL A 32 -6.36 -8.00 4.27
CA VAL A 32 -7.02 -7.43 3.09
C VAL A 32 -8.46 -7.07 3.44
N ASN A 33 -8.83 -5.84 3.10
CA ASN A 33 -10.17 -5.31 3.30
C ASN A 33 -10.72 -4.84 1.95
N VAL A 34 -11.90 -5.32 1.58
CA VAL A 34 -12.52 -5.01 0.28
C VAL A 34 -13.80 -4.21 0.50
N LEU A 35 -13.86 -3.01 -0.11
CA LEU A 35 -15.07 -2.19 -0.14
C LEU A 35 -15.81 -2.40 -1.47
N SER A 36 -16.86 -3.21 -1.46
CA SER A 36 -17.67 -3.54 -2.65
C SER A 36 -19.11 -3.04 -2.52
N GLY A 37 -19.83 -3.00 -3.65
CA GLY A 37 -21.24 -2.57 -3.68
C GLY A 37 -21.64 -1.90 -4.99
N LYS A 38 -22.94 -1.63 -5.16
CA LYS A 38 -23.49 -1.02 -6.38
C LYS A 38 -22.95 0.39 -6.68
N ASN A 39 -23.07 0.82 -7.93
CA ASN A 39 -22.76 2.20 -8.31
C ASN A 39 -23.66 3.18 -7.53
N GLY A 40 -23.09 4.31 -7.10
CA GLY A 40 -23.79 5.28 -6.25
C GLY A 40 -23.91 4.91 -4.77
N ALA A 41 -23.41 3.75 -4.33
CA ALA A 41 -23.39 3.39 -2.89
C ALA A 41 -22.43 4.26 -2.04
N GLY A 42 -21.58 5.07 -2.70
CA GLY A 42 -20.68 6.01 -2.03
C GLY A 42 -19.34 5.44 -1.57
N LYS A 43 -18.90 4.32 -2.16
CA LYS A 43 -17.57 3.73 -1.94
C LYS A 43 -16.44 4.74 -2.11
N SER A 44 -16.46 5.48 -3.21
CA SER A 44 -15.46 6.53 -3.49
C SER A 44 -15.53 7.68 -2.48
N THR A 45 -16.70 7.99 -1.93
CA THR A 45 -16.87 9.01 -0.89
C THR A 45 -16.24 8.57 0.42
N ILE A 46 -16.42 7.32 0.83
CA ILE A 46 -15.79 6.74 2.03
C ILE A 46 -14.26 6.81 1.90
N LEU A 47 -13.71 6.33 0.77
CA LEU A 47 -12.28 6.39 0.52
C LEU A 47 -11.75 7.83 0.44
N ALA A 48 -12.51 8.75 -0.15
CA ALA A 48 -12.13 10.17 -0.24
C ALA A 48 -12.01 10.84 1.13
N ARG A 49 -12.85 10.50 2.11
CA ARG A 49 -12.72 11.03 3.49
C ARG A 49 -11.45 10.56 4.18
N LEU A 50 -11.11 9.27 4.03
CA LEU A 50 -9.86 8.71 4.56
C LEU A 50 -8.64 9.38 3.93
N VAL A 51 -8.70 9.54 2.62
CA VAL A 51 -7.74 10.26 1.80
C VAL A 51 -7.56 11.71 2.24
N GLN A 52 -8.64 12.43 2.52
CA GLN A 52 -8.59 13.84 2.90
C GLN A 52 -7.91 13.99 4.26
N ARG A 53 -8.28 13.15 5.22
CA ARG A 53 -7.59 13.06 6.51
C ARG A 53 -6.10 12.79 6.32
N ALA A 54 -5.76 11.89 5.40
CA ALA A 54 -4.37 11.56 5.08
C ALA A 54 -3.61 12.72 4.42
N ALA A 55 -4.23 13.42 3.48
CA ALA A 55 -3.63 14.53 2.75
C ALA A 55 -3.40 15.78 3.61
N HIS A 56 -4.24 16.00 4.63
CA HIS A 56 -4.04 17.09 5.60
C HIS A 56 -2.84 16.84 6.53
N LEU A 57 -2.38 15.58 6.65
CA LEU A 57 -1.26 15.15 7.49
C LEU A 57 0.03 14.96 6.67
N ALA A 58 0.33 15.91 5.78
CA ALA A 58 1.53 15.93 4.93
C ALA A 58 1.69 14.71 4.00
N PRO A 59 2.57 14.76 2.98
CA PRO A 59 3.00 13.58 2.22
C PRO A 59 3.83 12.58 3.07
N SER A 60 3.67 12.61 4.40
CA SER A 60 4.58 12.03 5.41
C SER A 60 4.50 10.50 5.51
N GLY A 61 3.61 9.86 4.74
CA GLY A 61 3.40 8.40 4.78
C GLY A 61 2.98 7.89 6.15
N THR A 62 2.49 8.77 7.03
CA THR A 62 2.14 8.46 8.41
C THR A 62 0.82 9.12 8.80
N LEU A 63 -0.07 8.39 9.47
CA LEU A 63 -1.32 8.90 10.03
C LEU A 63 -1.30 8.79 11.54
N ARG A 64 -1.81 9.82 12.22
CA ARG A 64 -2.10 9.73 13.66
C ARG A 64 -3.48 9.09 13.89
N GLY A 65 -3.56 8.22 14.88
CA GLY A 65 -4.82 7.67 15.38
C GLY A 65 -5.75 8.71 16.00
N GLY A 66 -6.94 8.30 16.42
CA GLY A 66 -7.93 9.17 17.09
C GLY A 66 -8.89 9.89 16.13
N GLN A 67 -9.59 10.90 16.63
CA GLN A 67 -10.57 11.68 15.86
C GLN A 67 -9.90 12.81 15.07
N HIS A 68 -10.26 12.96 13.80
CA HIS A 68 -9.95 14.13 12.97
C HIS A 68 -11.12 14.41 12.03
N ASP A 69 -11.68 15.61 12.11
CA ASP A 69 -12.93 16.00 11.42
C ASP A 69 -14.05 14.98 11.64
N ASP A 70 -14.59 14.39 10.56
CA ASP A 70 -15.65 13.40 10.58
C ASP A 70 -15.16 11.95 10.64
N VAL A 71 -13.84 11.72 10.69
CA VAL A 71 -13.22 10.38 10.66
C VAL A 71 -12.53 10.07 11.99
N ALA A 72 -12.73 8.87 12.54
CA ALA A 72 -11.97 8.31 13.65
C ALA A 72 -11.15 7.10 13.19
N LEU A 73 -9.91 6.97 13.66
CA LEU A 73 -9.05 5.81 13.43
C LEU A 73 -8.67 5.18 14.77
N THR A 74 -9.00 3.91 14.94
CA THR A 74 -8.46 3.07 16.02
C THR A 74 -7.28 2.28 15.46
N LEU A 75 -6.13 2.37 16.12
CA LEU A 75 -4.91 1.68 15.73
C LEU A 75 -4.71 0.41 16.57
N ALA A 76 -3.87 -0.50 16.09
CA ALA A 76 -3.43 -1.67 16.84
C ALA A 76 -1.89 -1.81 16.77
N PRO A 77 -1.19 -2.05 17.90
CA PRO A 77 -1.73 -2.22 19.26
C PRO A 77 -2.33 -0.92 19.84
N ASP A 78 -3.11 -1.04 20.93
CA ASP A 78 -3.94 0.06 21.45
C ASP A 78 -3.12 1.26 21.98
N ASP A 79 -1.82 1.05 22.27
CA ASP A 79 -0.85 2.09 22.67
C ASP A 79 -0.19 2.81 21.47
N ALA A 80 -0.48 2.38 20.23
CA ALA A 80 0.08 2.99 19.04
C ALA A 80 -0.54 4.35 18.73
N GLU A 81 0.31 5.33 18.42
CA GLU A 81 -0.11 6.68 18.06
C GLU A 81 -0.14 6.92 16.56
N LEU A 82 0.76 6.27 15.82
CA LEU A 82 1.01 6.52 14.41
C LEU A 82 0.90 5.24 13.61
N VAL A 83 0.38 5.30 12.38
CA VAL A 83 0.40 4.17 11.43
C VAL A 83 1.04 4.62 10.13
N ARG A 84 1.90 3.80 9.56
CA ARG A 84 2.46 4.07 8.23
C ARG A 84 1.47 3.66 7.16
N TYR A 85 1.37 4.43 6.09
CA TYR A 85 0.49 4.12 4.99
C TYR A 85 1.10 4.51 3.66
N ASP A 86 0.65 3.81 2.63
CA ASP A 86 0.82 4.17 1.24
C ASP A 86 -0.54 4.26 0.58
N LEU A 87 -0.66 5.16 -0.37
CA LEU A 87 -1.89 5.44 -1.06
C LEU A 87 -1.66 5.32 -2.55
N VAL A 88 -2.38 4.38 -3.17
CA VAL A 88 -2.33 4.15 -4.61
C VAL A 88 -3.72 4.48 -5.17
N ARG A 89 -3.78 5.31 -6.21
CA ARG A 89 -5.04 5.67 -6.87
C ARG A 89 -4.92 5.53 -8.38
N SER A 90 -5.98 5.03 -9.00
CA SER A 90 -6.03 4.81 -10.46
C SER A 90 -6.55 6.00 -11.26
N VAL A 91 -6.98 7.10 -10.61
CA VAL A 91 -7.57 8.26 -11.29
C VAL A 91 -6.64 9.47 -11.19
N ASP A 92 -6.22 9.98 -12.35
CA ASP A 92 -5.43 11.20 -12.51
C ASP A 92 -6.21 12.42 -12.00
N SER A 93 -5.99 12.81 -10.74
CA SER A 93 -6.25 14.19 -10.32
C SER A 93 -5.02 15.01 -10.68
N ARG A 94 -5.12 15.94 -11.63
CA ARG A 94 -4.03 16.89 -11.91
C ARG A 94 -3.63 17.62 -10.62
N ILE A 95 -2.32 17.76 -10.45
CA ILE A 95 -1.53 18.66 -9.59
C ILE A 95 -1.02 18.05 -8.27
N LEU A 96 0.23 17.56 -8.31
CA LEU A 96 1.28 18.08 -7.43
C LEU A 96 2.01 19.21 -8.19
N PRO A 97 2.55 20.24 -7.53
CA PRO A 97 3.36 21.26 -8.20
C PRO A 97 4.54 20.58 -8.92
N ALA A 98 4.55 20.67 -10.25
CA ALA A 98 5.51 20.03 -11.14
C ALA A 98 6.98 20.31 -10.78
N GLU A 99 7.24 21.40 -10.05
CA GLU A 99 8.57 21.82 -9.61
C GLU A 99 9.26 20.84 -8.64
N ARG A 100 8.54 19.95 -7.93
CA ARG A 100 9.17 18.99 -6.99
C ARG A 100 9.46 17.60 -7.56
N ILE A 101 8.93 17.27 -8.74
CA ILE A 101 9.03 15.92 -9.34
C ILE A 101 10.14 15.86 -10.41
N ALA A 102 10.30 16.91 -11.20
CA ALA A 102 11.21 16.91 -12.35
C ALA A 102 12.71 16.73 -11.99
N THR A 103 13.11 17.08 -10.76
CA THR A 103 14.54 17.14 -10.37
C THR A 103 15.11 15.81 -9.86
N LEU A 104 14.29 14.76 -9.65
CA LEU A 104 14.71 13.54 -8.95
C LEU A 104 14.67 12.25 -9.81
N ALA A 105 14.20 12.33 -11.06
CA ALA A 105 14.00 11.17 -11.94
C ALA A 105 14.29 11.44 -13.43
N ASP A 106 15.31 12.26 -13.73
CA ASP A 106 15.79 12.54 -15.09
C ASP A 106 14.68 12.89 -16.11
N GLY A 107 13.62 13.59 -15.67
CA GLY A 107 12.51 14.00 -16.53
C GLY A 107 11.53 12.91 -16.98
N ALA A 108 11.67 11.66 -16.52
CA ALA A 108 10.82 10.54 -16.94
C ALA A 108 9.44 10.48 -16.24
N ILE A 109 9.24 11.28 -15.19
CA ILE A 109 8.03 11.24 -14.36
C ILE A 109 7.18 12.47 -14.66
N VAL A 110 6.07 12.26 -15.38
CA VAL A 110 5.21 13.33 -15.90
C VAL A 110 3.95 13.49 -15.05
N THR A 111 3.44 12.40 -14.48
CA THR A 111 2.18 12.37 -13.71
C THR A 111 2.37 11.88 -12.27
N GLU A 112 1.37 12.13 -11.41
CA GLU A 112 1.31 11.57 -10.05
C GLU A 112 1.24 10.03 -10.09
N LEU A 113 0.55 9.47 -11.09
CA LEU A 113 0.50 8.03 -11.30
C LEU A 113 1.89 7.48 -11.62
N ASP A 114 2.64 8.12 -12.52
CA ASP A 114 4.01 7.71 -12.85
C ASP A 114 4.91 7.73 -11.61
N TRP A 115 4.74 8.73 -10.75
CA TRP A 115 5.50 8.83 -9.49
C TRP A 115 5.13 7.71 -8.51
N GLN A 116 3.84 7.41 -8.36
CA GLN A 116 3.37 6.30 -7.53
C GLN A 116 3.89 4.96 -8.06
N LEU A 117 3.82 4.76 -9.37
CA LEU A 117 4.34 3.56 -10.04
C LEU A 117 5.85 3.43 -9.83
N TYR A 118 6.63 4.49 -10.04
CA TYR A 118 8.07 4.50 -9.80
C TYR A 118 8.43 4.10 -8.36
N ARG A 119 7.72 4.66 -7.37
CA ARG A 119 7.94 4.31 -5.96
C ARG A 119 7.59 2.86 -5.66
N LEU A 120 6.49 2.35 -6.22
CA LEU A 120 6.08 0.95 -6.06
C LEU A 120 7.09 -0.01 -6.69
N GLN A 121 7.57 0.31 -7.89
CA GLN A 121 8.63 -0.45 -8.57
C GLN A 121 9.89 -0.54 -7.72
N ARG A 122 10.37 0.59 -7.19
CA ARG A 122 11.58 0.62 -6.35
C ARG A 122 11.43 -0.19 -5.07
N ARG A 123 10.28 -0.08 -4.40
CA ARG A 123 9.96 -0.89 -3.22
C ARG A 123 9.86 -2.38 -3.54
N TYR A 124 9.36 -2.73 -4.72
CA TYR A 124 9.33 -4.12 -5.15
C TYR A 124 10.74 -4.66 -5.39
N LEU A 125 11.64 -3.88 -5.98
CA LEU A 125 13.06 -4.24 -6.10
C LEU A 125 13.70 -4.45 -4.71
N ASP A 126 13.50 -3.53 -3.77
CA ASP A 126 13.99 -3.68 -2.39
C ASP A 126 13.43 -4.94 -1.73
N TYR A 127 12.14 -5.23 -1.91
CA TYR A 127 11.52 -6.45 -1.43
C TYR A 127 12.18 -7.70 -2.03
N GLN A 128 12.40 -7.73 -3.35
CA GLN A 128 13.06 -8.86 -4.02
C GLN A 128 14.48 -9.09 -3.49
N VAL A 129 15.25 -8.02 -3.27
CA VAL A 129 16.60 -8.11 -2.69
C VAL A 129 16.53 -8.63 -1.26
N ASN A 130 15.59 -8.15 -0.44
CA ASN A 130 15.42 -8.62 0.94
C ASN A 130 15.03 -10.10 1.01
N VAL A 131 14.13 -10.56 0.15
CA VAL A 131 13.79 -11.99 0.02
C VAL A 131 15.02 -12.80 -0.39
N GLY A 132 15.78 -12.32 -1.37
CA GLY A 132 17.03 -12.97 -1.80
C GLY A 132 18.06 -13.08 -0.68
N ASN A 133 18.30 -11.99 0.06
CA ASN A 133 19.21 -11.97 1.21
C ASN A 133 18.76 -12.93 2.31
N ARG A 134 17.45 -13.00 2.60
CA ARG A 134 16.90 -13.96 3.54
C ARG A 134 17.11 -15.41 3.09
N MET A 135 16.92 -15.70 1.80
CA MET A 135 17.19 -17.03 1.25
C MET A 135 18.66 -17.40 1.38
N ILE A 136 19.58 -16.48 1.08
CA ILE A 136 21.03 -16.71 1.23
C ILE A 136 21.38 -17.00 2.69
N ALA A 137 20.84 -16.22 3.63
CA ALA A 137 21.07 -16.43 5.07
C ALA A 137 20.60 -17.82 5.50
N LEU A 138 19.36 -18.20 5.18
CA LEU A 138 18.81 -19.53 5.51
C LEU A 138 19.68 -20.65 4.93
N LEU A 139 20.06 -20.56 3.66
CA LEU A 139 20.89 -21.58 3.00
C LEU A 139 22.33 -21.65 3.56
N THR A 140 22.84 -20.56 4.13
CA THR A 140 24.20 -20.49 4.71
C THR A 140 24.23 -20.95 6.16
N GLU A 141 23.14 -20.77 6.92
CA GLU A 141 23.01 -21.20 8.33
C GLU A 141 22.97 -22.73 8.49
N GLY A 142 22.77 -23.48 7.39
CA GLY A 142 22.93 -24.93 7.38
C GLY A 142 21.88 -25.70 8.20
N SER A 143 20.71 -25.10 8.46
CA SER A 143 19.62 -25.81 9.13
C SER A 143 18.99 -26.86 8.21
N ASP A 144 18.52 -27.97 8.79
CA ASP A 144 17.86 -29.04 8.03
C ASP A 144 16.56 -28.54 7.34
N THR A 145 15.95 -27.46 7.84
CA THR A 145 14.75 -26.82 7.28
C THR A 145 15.05 -25.72 6.27
N ALA A 146 16.30 -25.26 6.15
CA ALA A 146 16.69 -24.13 5.31
C ALA A 146 16.29 -24.29 3.85
N ARG A 147 16.37 -25.52 3.33
CA ARG A 147 16.03 -25.84 1.95
C ARG A 147 14.52 -25.75 1.70
N GLU A 148 13.73 -26.12 2.70
CA GLU A 148 12.27 -26.10 2.68
C GLU A 148 11.74 -24.66 2.81
N GLU A 149 12.28 -23.89 3.77
CA GLU A 149 11.95 -22.48 3.96
C GLU A 149 12.37 -21.61 2.74
N ALA A 150 13.53 -21.90 2.14
CA ALA A 150 13.96 -21.25 0.90
C ALA A 150 13.04 -21.60 -0.28
N ALA A 151 12.55 -22.84 -0.37
CA ALA A 151 11.60 -23.27 -1.40
C ALA A 151 10.24 -22.57 -1.22
N GLU A 152 9.75 -22.42 0.00
CA GLU A 152 8.51 -21.71 0.29
C GLU A 152 8.61 -20.22 -0.07
N ALA A 153 9.71 -19.56 0.29
CA ALA A 153 9.96 -18.17 -0.10
C ALA A 153 10.01 -17.99 -1.64
N ALA A 154 10.60 -18.94 -2.36
CA ALA A 154 10.63 -18.94 -3.82
C ALA A 154 9.24 -19.21 -4.43
N ALA A 155 8.42 -20.03 -3.79
CA ALA A 155 7.06 -20.34 -4.23
C ALA A 155 6.16 -19.09 -4.18
N ALA A 156 6.23 -18.29 -3.12
CA ALA A 156 5.47 -17.03 -3.01
C ALA A 156 5.85 -16.03 -4.12
N LYS A 157 7.14 -15.90 -4.45
CA LYS A 157 7.61 -15.08 -5.58
C LYS A 157 7.06 -15.58 -6.92
N THR A 158 7.03 -16.90 -7.11
CA THR A 158 6.53 -17.52 -8.34
C THR A 158 5.03 -17.28 -8.48
N GLN A 159 4.26 -17.55 -7.42
CA GLN A 159 2.83 -17.33 -7.38
C GLN A 159 2.44 -15.88 -7.71
N PHE A 160 3.16 -14.89 -7.16
CA PHE A 160 2.91 -13.48 -7.48
C PHE A 160 3.10 -13.19 -8.97
N ARG A 161 4.18 -13.71 -9.58
CA ARG A 161 4.48 -13.48 -10.99
C ARG A 161 3.45 -14.13 -11.90
N ASP A 162 3.03 -15.35 -11.56
CA ASP A 162 1.99 -16.07 -12.30
C ASP A 162 0.66 -15.29 -12.24
N LEU A 163 0.28 -14.77 -11.06
CA LEU A 163 -0.92 -13.93 -10.92
C LEU A 163 -0.87 -12.65 -11.78
N ILE A 164 0.31 -12.03 -11.91
CA ILE A 164 0.48 -10.85 -12.77
C ILE A 164 0.36 -11.23 -14.24
N ASP A 165 1.01 -12.31 -14.67
CA ASP A 165 0.91 -12.80 -16.05
C ASP A 165 -0.53 -13.18 -16.40
N ASP A 166 -1.25 -13.84 -15.48
CA ASP A 166 -2.67 -14.17 -15.63
C ASP A 166 -3.53 -12.92 -15.76
N LEU A 167 -3.30 -11.91 -14.91
CA LEU A 167 -4.03 -10.64 -14.92
C LEU A 167 -3.89 -9.89 -16.26
N PHE A 168 -2.73 -10.00 -16.91
CA PHE A 168 -2.44 -9.33 -18.18
C PHE A 168 -2.53 -10.24 -19.41
N SER A 169 -2.96 -11.49 -19.24
CA SER A 169 -3.03 -12.50 -20.30
C SER A 169 -3.82 -12.03 -21.53
N GLU A 170 -4.93 -11.31 -21.34
CA GLU A 170 -5.75 -10.74 -22.43
C GLU A 170 -5.01 -9.68 -23.26
N THR A 171 -4.01 -9.02 -22.68
CA THR A 171 -3.20 -8.00 -23.36
C THR A 171 -1.99 -8.58 -24.09
N GLY A 172 -1.69 -9.86 -23.89
CA GLY A 172 -0.49 -10.53 -24.40
C GLY A 172 0.82 -10.07 -23.73
N LYS A 173 0.73 -9.36 -22.59
CA LYS A 173 1.89 -8.88 -21.84
C LYS A 173 2.27 -9.91 -20.78
N HIS A 174 3.57 -10.10 -20.62
CA HIS A 174 4.15 -10.96 -19.60
C HIS A 174 5.29 -10.24 -18.90
N LEU A 175 5.49 -10.58 -17.63
CA LEU A 175 6.60 -10.10 -16.83
C LEU A 175 7.90 -10.73 -17.35
N ASP A 176 8.91 -9.92 -17.65
CA ASP A 176 10.23 -10.43 -17.99
C ASP A 176 10.80 -11.17 -16.78
N ARG A 177 10.96 -12.48 -16.92
CA ARG A 177 11.33 -13.36 -15.83
C ARG A 177 12.85 -13.46 -15.61
N SER A 178 13.62 -12.98 -16.57
CA SER A 178 15.08 -13.06 -16.66
C SER A 178 15.77 -11.74 -16.37
N SER A 179 15.07 -10.62 -16.51
CA SER A 179 15.60 -9.29 -16.24
C SER A 179 15.20 -8.77 -14.86
N ASN A 180 16.14 -8.12 -14.18
CA ASN A 180 15.88 -7.26 -13.02
C ASN A 180 15.85 -5.77 -13.42
N GLU A 181 16.07 -5.47 -14.71
CA GLU A 181 15.97 -4.10 -15.23
C GLU A 181 14.50 -3.74 -15.49
N LEU A 182 14.18 -2.47 -15.28
CA LEU A 182 12.87 -1.87 -15.52
C LEU A 182 12.65 -1.59 -17.01
#